data_AF-A0A0C2SH19-F1
#
_entry.id   AF-A0A0C2SH19-F1
#
_cell.length_a   1.000
_cell.length_b   1.000
_cell.length_c   1.000
_cell.angle_alpha   90.00
_cell.angle_beta   90.00
_cell.angle_gamma   90.00
#
_symmetry.space_group_name_H-M   'P 1'
#
loop_
_entity.id
_entity.type
_entity.pdbx_description
1 polymer ?
#
loop_
_entity_poly.entity_id
_entity_poly.type
_entity_poly.pdbx_seq_one_letter_code
_entity_poly.pdbx_strand_id
1 'polypeptide(L)'
;MPIIEYALLFLAAATPWLEIALVIPLGILRGLSPFWVMITGFAGNLLTVFLLVVLFQKVKEYMARRKEKSEGEKEGKRQTRARNIWNKYGLPGLSLLGPILIGTHIAAFIALTLGADKTRVLIWQVISIALWTLAFGYAAVFGVDFLLNA
;
A
#
# COMPACT_ATOMS: atom_id res chain seq x y z
N MET A 1 4.55 25.52 8.59
CA MET A 1 3.08 25.44 8.44
C MET A 1 2.70 23.97 8.37
N PRO A 2 2.13 23.38 9.44
CA PRO A 2 1.90 21.94 9.55
C PRO A 2 1.01 21.38 8.42
N ILE A 3 0.10 22.20 7.87
CA ILE A 3 -0.81 21.82 6.79
C ILE A 3 -0.07 21.36 5.53
N ILE A 4 1.02 22.03 5.15
CA ILE A 4 1.81 21.68 3.96
C ILE A 4 2.49 20.32 4.18
N GLU A 5 2.98 20.05 5.39
CA GLU A 5 3.65 18.78 5.71
C GLU A 5 2.65 17.62 5.68
N TYR A 6 1.44 17.80 6.19
CA TYR A 6 0.37 16.79 6.06
C TYR A 6 -0.08 16.61 4.61
N ALA A 7 -0.15 17.67 3.80
CA ALA A 7 -0.45 17.54 2.38
C ALA A 7 0.64 16.76 1.62
N LEU A 8 1.92 17.04 1.89
CA LEU A 8 3.04 16.29 1.32
C LEU A 8 3.03 14.83 1.78
N LEU A 9 2.73 14.57 3.05
CA LEU A 9 2.61 13.22 3.59
C LEU A 9 1.47 12.45 2.92
N PHE A 10 0.32 13.09 2.72
CA PHE A 10 -0.81 12.52 1.99
C PHE A 10 -0.41 12.13 0.56
N LEU A 11 0.24 13.04 -0.16
CA LEU A 11 0.72 12.80 -1.53
C LEU A 11 1.78 11.69 -1.58
N ALA A 12 2.67 11.64 -0.58
CA ALA A 12 3.64 10.57 -0.43
C ALA A 12 2.92 9.22 -0.23
N ALA A 13 1.98 9.12 0.70
CA ALA A 13 1.23 7.88 0.97
C ALA A 13 0.35 7.43 -0.22
N ALA A 14 -0.13 8.38 -1.01
CA ALA A 14 -0.85 8.13 -2.25
C ALA A 14 0.05 7.59 -3.37
N THR A 15 1.37 7.72 -3.26
CA THR A 15 2.29 7.23 -4.30
C THR A 15 2.45 5.71 -4.16
N PRO A 16 2.11 4.89 -5.16
CA PRO A 16 2.12 3.41 -5.04
C PRO A 16 3.48 2.78 -4.69
N TRP A 17 4.57 3.51 -4.90
CA TRP A 17 5.92 3.11 -4.54
C TRP A 17 6.27 3.45 -3.08
N LEU A 18 5.64 4.48 -2.52
CA LEU A 18 5.83 4.96 -1.16
C LEU A 18 4.70 4.43 -0.28
N GLU A 19 4.86 3.19 0.15
CA GLU A 19 3.88 2.52 1.01
C GLU A 19 3.87 3.14 2.42
N ILE A 20 2.77 2.92 3.14
CA ILE A 20 2.58 3.37 4.54
C ILE A 20 3.72 2.94 5.48
N ALA A 21 4.41 1.84 5.16
CA ALA A 21 5.57 1.33 5.86
C ALA A 21 6.73 2.33 5.94
N LEU A 22 6.87 3.19 4.94
CA LEU A 22 7.90 4.23 4.89
C LEU A 22 7.34 5.59 5.30
N VAL A 23 6.14 5.94 4.81
CA VAL A 23 5.59 7.28 4.98
C VAL A 23 5.23 7.59 6.43
N ILE A 24 4.65 6.63 7.16
CA ILE A 24 4.22 6.83 8.55
C ILE A 24 5.43 7.05 9.49
N PRO A 25 6.45 6.17 9.52
CA PRO A 25 7.61 6.40 10.37
C PRO A 25 8.33 7.71 10.07
N LEU A 26 8.49 8.07 8.79
CA LEU A 26 9.13 9.33 8.40
C LEU A 26 8.35 10.56 8.87
N GLY A 27 7.02 10.53 8.80
CA GLY A 27 6.18 11.61 9.31
C GLY A 27 6.35 11.81 10.82
N ILE A 28 6.37 10.71 11.58
CA ILE A 28 6.55 10.73 13.04
C ILE A 28 7.96 11.19 13.41
N LEU A 29 8.99 10.67 12.74
CA LEU A 29 10.39 11.08 12.94
C LEU A 29 10.61 12.57 12.67
N ARG A 30 9.82 13.16 11.78
CA ARG A 30 9.85 14.60 11.49
C ARG A 30 9.17 15.45 12.56
N GLY A 31 8.63 14.83 13.62
CA GLY A 31 7.98 15.50 14.74
C GLY A 31 6.51 15.83 14.50
N LEU A 32 5.88 15.27 13.48
CA LEU A 32 4.44 15.44 13.26
C LEU A 32 3.64 14.60 14.27
N SER A 33 2.43 15.07 14.62
CA SER A 33 1.53 14.34 15.50
C SER A 33 1.26 12.92 14.96
N PRO A 34 1.57 11.84 15.72
CA PRO A 34 1.40 10.47 15.26
C PRO A 34 -0.03 10.14 14.83
N PHE A 35 -1.01 10.67 15.56
CA PHE A 35 -2.43 10.48 15.24
C PHE A 35 -2.77 10.98 13.82
N TRP A 36 -2.39 12.22 13.50
CA TRP A 36 -2.67 12.82 12.21
C TRP A 36 -1.83 12.22 11.08
N VAL A 37 -0.60 11.79 11.37
CA VAL A 37 0.24 11.04 10.42
C VAL A 37 -0.42 9.72 10.03
N MET A 38 -0.90 8.94 11.00
CA MET A 38 -1.58 7.67 10.74
C MET A 38 -2.85 7.86 9.92
N ILE A 39 -3.72 8.81 10.29
CA ILE A 39 -4.95 9.10 9.53
C ILE A 39 -4.64 9.52 8.10
N THR A 40 -3.69 10.45 7.94
CA THR A 40 -3.33 11.00 6.62
C THR A 40 -2.67 9.95 5.74
N GLY A 41 -1.76 9.14 6.30
CA GLY A 41 -1.11 8.03 5.61
C GLY A 41 -2.09 6.94 5.19
N PHE A 42 -3.00 6.55 6.09
CA PHE A 42 -4.08 5.62 5.79
C PHE A 42 -4.98 6.13 4.66
N ALA A 43 -5.47 7.38 4.77
CA ALA A 43 -6.38 7.96 3.79
C ALA A 43 -5.73 8.11 2.41
N GLY A 44 -4.49 8.60 2.35
CA GLY A 44 -3.74 8.77 1.10
C GLY A 44 -3.54 7.44 0.37
N ASN A 45 -3.08 6.42 1.09
CA ASN A 45 -2.84 5.10 0.51
C ASN A 45 -4.15 4.38 0.12
N LEU A 46 -5.16 4.43 0.98
CA LEU A 46 -6.45 3.81 0.70
C LEU A 46 -7.12 4.45 -0.51
N LEU A 47 -7.04 5.77 -0.67
CA LEU A 47 -7.62 6.47 -1.82
C LEU A 47 -7.05 5.95 -3.14
N THR A 48 -5.73 5.78 -3.23
CA THR A 48 -5.10 5.33 -4.49
C THR A 48 -5.30 3.85 -4.75
N VAL A 49 -5.34 3.01 -3.71
CA VAL A 49 -5.77 1.62 -3.85
C VAL A 49 -7.23 1.56 -4.31
N PHE A 50 -8.12 2.38 -3.74
CA PHE A 50 -9.52 2.45 -4.15
C PHE A 50 -9.65 2.83 -5.62
N LEU A 51 -8.96 3.89 -6.05
CA LEU A 51 -8.92 4.32 -7.46
C LEU A 51 -8.40 3.21 -8.37
N LEU A 52 -7.34 2.50 -7.96
CA LEU A 52 -6.81 1.36 -8.71
C LEU A 52 -7.86 0.26 -8.90
N VAL A 53 -8.60 -0.10 -7.84
CA VAL A 53 -9.60 -1.17 -7.90
C VAL A 53 -10.79 -0.77 -8.78
N VAL A 54 -11.29 0.46 -8.63
CA VAL A 54 -12.40 0.96 -9.43
C VAL A 54 -12.01 1.04 -10.91
N LEU A 55 -10.84 1.61 -11.21
CA LEU A 55 -10.32 1.82 -12.56
C LEU A 55 -9.58 0.59 -13.14
N PHE A 56 -9.60 -0.55 -12.45
CA PHE A 56 -8.81 -1.73 -12.79
C PHE A 56 -8.90 -2.15 -14.25
N GLN A 57 -10.10 -2.14 -14.85
CA GLN A 57 -10.28 -2.50 -16.26
C GLN A 57 -9.51 -1.57 -17.20
N LYS A 58 -9.61 -0.25 -16.98
CA LYS A 58 -8.86 0.75 -17.76
C LYS A 58 -7.35 0.59 -17.60
N VAL A 59 -6.89 0.32 -16.37
CA VAL A 59 -5.48 0.06 -16.07
C VAL A 59 -5.00 -1.20 -16.79
N LYS A 60 -5.76 -2.29 -16.70
CA LYS A 60 -5.45 -3.58 -17.35
C LYS A 60 -5.33 -3.42 -18.87
N GLU A 61 -6.29 -2.75 -19.49
CA GLU A 61 -6.28 -2.49 -20.93
C GLU A 61 -5.11 -1.58 -21.35
N TYR A 62 -4.83 -0.52 -20.58
CA TYR A 62 -3.68 0.36 -20.84
C TYR A 62 -2.36 -0.42 -20.79
N MET A 63 -2.20 -1.30 -19.80
CA MET A 63 -1.02 -2.16 -19.69
C MET A 63 -0.93 -3.18 -20.83
N ALA A 64 -2.06 -3.77 -21.25
CA ALA A 64 -2.10 -4.70 -22.38
C ALA A 64 -1.64 -4.02 -23.69
N ARG A 65 -2.15 -2.81 -23.97
CA ARG A 65 -1.74 -1.99 -25.13
C ARG A 65 -0.26 -1.61 -25.11
N ARG A 66 0.36 -1.50 -23.93
CA ARG A 66 1.80 -1.26 -23.79
C ARG A 66 2.65 -2.52 -23.97
N LYS A 67 2.16 -3.68 -23.53
CA LYS A 67 2.86 -4.96 -23.68
C LYS A 67 2.97 -5.41 -25.14
N GLU A 68 2.02 -5.06 -25.99
CA GLU A 68 2.12 -5.27 -27.44
C GLU A 68 3.31 -4.53 -28.10
N LYS A 69 3.91 -3.55 -27.42
CA LYS A 69 5.11 -2.82 -27.89
C LYS A 69 6.43 -3.27 -27.24
N SER A 70 6.38 -4.19 -26.28
CA SER A 70 7.56 -4.65 -25.54
C SER A 70 7.54 -6.18 -25.46
N GLU A 71 8.24 -6.84 -26.38
CA GLU A 71 8.44 -8.29 -26.34
C GLU A 71 9.09 -8.70 -25.00
N GLY A 72 8.42 -9.56 -24.23
CA GLY A 72 9.09 -10.39 -23.23
C GLY A 72 9.40 -9.78 -21.85
N GLU A 73 8.61 -8.86 -21.29
CA GLU A 73 8.74 -8.53 -19.87
C GLU A 73 8.36 -9.73 -18.99
N LYS A 74 9.39 -10.43 -18.47
CA LYS A 74 9.27 -11.47 -17.45
C LYS A 74 8.51 -10.92 -16.24
N GLU A 75 7.65 -11.74 -15.63
CA GLU A 75 6.97 -11.37 -14.37
C GLU A 75 8.01 -10.87 -13.35
N GLY A 76 7.78 -9.68 -12.81
CA GLY A 76 8.70 -9.10 -11.82
C GLY A 76 8.71 -9.92 -10.53
N LYS A 77 9.84 -9.95 -9.80
CA LYS A 77 9.99 -10.72 -8.54
C LYS A 77 8.83 -10.49 -7.55
N ARG A 78 8.32 -9.26 -7.46
CA ARG A 78 7.17 -8.88 -6.63
C ARG A 78 5.86 -9.55 -7.11
N GLN A 79 5.63 -9.62 -8.41
CA GLN A 79 4.45 -10.27 -9.00
C GLN A 79 4.46 -11.78 -8.77
N THR A 80 5.60 -12.44 -8.99
CA THR A 80 5.75 -13.87 -8.71
C THR A 80 5.51 -14.20 -7.23
N ARG A 81 6.05 -13.37 -6.30
CA ARG A 81 5.76 -13.50 -4.86
C ARG A 81 4.28 -13.34 -4.55
N ALA A 82 3.60 -12.37 -5.16
CA ALA A 82 2.17 -12.14 -4.96
C ALA A 82 1.35 -13.36 -5.37
N ARG A 83 1.70 -13.95 -6.51
CA ARG A 83 1.04 -15.14 -7.04
C ARG A 83 1.26 -16.36 -6.13
N ASN A 84 2.46 -16.53 -5.59
CA ASN A 84 2.75 -17.61 -4.63
C ASN A 84 1.96 -17.45 -3.33
N ILE A 85 1.86 -16.22 -2.79
CA ILE A 85 1.05 -15.94 -1.60
C ILE A 85 -0.43 -16.21 -1.88
N TRP A 86 -0.93 -15.76 -3.03
CA TRP A 86 -2.30 -16.04 -3.45
C TRP A 86 -2.59 -17.53 -3.50
N ASN A 87 -1.73 -18.33 -4.14
CA ASN A 87 -1.93 -19.77 -4.27
C ASN A 87 -2.00 -20.48 -2.92
N LYS A 88 -1.33 -19.94 -1.88
CA LYS A 88 -1.27 -20.55 -0.55
C LYS A 88 -2.33 -20.01 0.43
N TYR A 89 -2.65 -18.72 0.36
CA TYR A 89 -3.45 -18.02 1.38
C TYR A 89 -4.62 -17.21 0.80
N GLY A 90 -4.78 -17.19 -0.52
CA GLY A 90 -5.83 -16.44 -1.22
C GLY A 90 -5.77 -14.93 -0.99
N LEU A 91 -6.92 -14.29 -1.16
CA LEU A 91 -7.08 -12.84 -1.01
C LEU A 91 -6.71 -12.30 0.39
N PRO A 92 -7.13 -12.93 1.50
CA PRO A 92 -6.80 -12.44 2.84
C PRO A 92 -5.28 -12.38 3.06
N GLY A 93 -4.58 -13.47 2.76
CA GLY A 93 -3.14 -13.52 2.95
C GLY A 93 -2.39 -12.59 2.00
N LEU A 94 -2.83 -12.47 0.75
CA LEU A 94 -2.22 -11.53 -0.19
C LEU A 94 -2.36 -10.08 0.28
N SER A 95 -3.53 -9.70 0.79
CA SER A 95 -3.80 -8.34 1.25
C SER A 95 -3.03 -8.03 2.53
N LEU A 96 -3.04 -8.95 3.52
CA LEU A 96 -2.36 -8.76 4.80
C LEU A 96 -0.84 -8.76 4.67
N LEU A 97 -0.27 -9.57 3.77
CA LEU A 97 1.17 -9.59 3.53
C LEU A 97 1.64 -8.55 2.51
N GLY A 98 0.69 -7.94 1.80
CA GLY A 98 0.92 -6.95 0.75
C GLY A 98 1.85 -5.82 1.19
N PRO A 99 1.50 -5.02 2.22
CA PRO A 99 2.26 -3.85 2.65
C PRO A 99 3.76 -4.08 2.88
N ILE A 100 4.15 -5.24 3.42
CA ILE A 100 5.55 -5.55 3.70
C ILE A 100 6.24 -6.22 2.53
N LEU A 101 5.65 -7.27 1.97
CA LEU A 101 6.39 -8.17 1.08
C LEU A 101 6.44 -7.68 -0.37
N ILE A 102 5.44 -6.89 -0.79
CA ILE A 102 5.16 -6.67 -2.21
C ILE A 102 4.75 -5.22 -2.52
N GLY A 103 3.97 -4.59 -1.64
CA GLY A 103 3.24 -3.34 -1.84
C GLY A 103 1.74 -3.57 -1.88
N THR A 104 0.96 -2.65 -1.28
CA THR A 104 -0.50 -2.72 -1.21
C THR A 104 -1.14 -2.70 -2.60
N HIS A 105 -0.62 -1.83 -3.48
CA HIS A 105 -1.14 -1.64 -4.83
C HIS A 105 -0.90 -2.87 -5.71
N ILE A 106 0.28 -3.48 -5.60
CA ILE A 106 0.61 -4.70 -6.36
C ILE A 106 -0.25 -5.87 -5.86
N ALA A 107 -0.42 -6.02 -4.55
CA ALA A 107 -1.29 -7.05 -3.97
C ALA A 107 -2.73 -6.92 -4.48
N ALA A 108 -3.31 -5.70 -4.43
CA ALA A 108 -4.67 -5.44 -4.93
C ALA A 108 -4.79 -5.70 -6.44
N PHE A 109 -3.82 -5.23 -7.24
CA PHE A 109 -3.80 -5.46 -8.67
C PHE A 109 -3.75 -6.94 -9.00
N ILE A 110 -2.83 -7.70 -8.37
CA ILE A 110 -2.69 -9.13 -8.60
C ILE A 110 -3.95 -9.88 -8.19
N ALA A 111 -4.54 -9.57 -7.04
CA ALA A 111 -5.81 -10.16 -6.62
C ALA A 111 -6.90 -10.01 -7.70
N LEU A 112 -7.06 -8.81 -8.26
CA LEU A 112 -8.03 -8.56 -9.33
C LEU A 112 -7.67 -9.29 -10.63
N THR A 113 -6.39 -9.37 -11.00
CA THR A 113 -5.96 -10.15 -12.18
C THR A 113 -6.21 -11.64 -12.02
N LEU A 114 -6.18 -12.15 -10.79
CA LEU A 114 -6.45 -13.55 -10.45
C LEU A 114 -7.94 -13.83 -10.21
N GLY A 115 -8.81 -12.85 -10.49
CA GLY A 115 -10.27 -13.03 -10.49
C GLY A 115 -10.97 -12.70 -9.17
N ALA A 116 -10.30 -12.06 -8.22
CA ALA A 116 -10.97 -11.57 -7.01
C ALA A 116 -12.03 -10.52 -7.34
N ASP A 117 -13.14 -10.55 -6.61
CA ASP A 117 -14.17 -9.51 -6.69
C ASP A 117 -13.64 -8.17 -6.13
N LYS A 118 -14.03 -7.05 -6.77
CA LYS A 118 -13.60 -5.69 -6.39
C LYS A 118 -13.98 -5.35 -4.96
N THR A 119 -15.19 -5.69 -4.53
CA THR A 119 -15.69 -5.36 -3.19
C THR A 119 -14.88 -6.10 -2.14
N ARG A 120 -14.62 -7.40 -2.35
CA ARG A 120 -13.79 -8.21 -1.46
C ARG A 120 -12.36 -7.67 -1.38
N VAL A 121 -11.77 -7.28 -2.51
CA VAL A 121 -10.42 -6.68 -2.54
C VAL A 121 -10.41 -5.40 -1.70
N LEU A 122 -11.38 -4.50 -1.88
CA LEU A 122 -11.45 -3.27 -1.10
C LEU A 122 -11.57 -3.53 0.40
N ILE A 123 -12.45 -4.44 0.83
CA ILE A 123 -12.63 -4.78 2.25
C ILE A 123 -11.30 -5.28 2.85
N TRP A 124 -10.64 -6.22 2.18
CA TRP A 124 -9.38 -6.77 2.67
C TRP A 124 -8.23 -5.75 2.64
N GLN A 125 -8.21 -4.85 1.67
CA GLN A 125 -7.24 -3.76 1.64
C GLN A 125 -7.49 -2.75 2.77
N VAL A 126 -8.74 -2.37 3.06
CA VAL A 126 -9.06 -1.51 4.21
C VAL A 126 -8.55 -2.13 5.51
N ILE A 127 -8.85 -3.42 5.74
CA ILE A 127 -8.40 -4.16 6.92
C ILE A 127 -6.88 -4.18 7.01
N SER A 128 -6.20 -4.52 5.91
CA SER A 128 -4.75 -4.62 5.87
C SER A 128 -4.07 -3.27 6.10
N ILE A 129 -4.48 -2.23 5.38
CA ILE A 129 -3.91 -0.90 5.48
C ILE A 129 -4.15 -0.35 6.89
N ALA A 130 -5.33 -0.56 7.48
CA ALA A 130 -5.61 -0.13 8.85
C ALA A 130 -4.69 -0.82 9.86
N LEU A 131 -4.59 -2.16 9.78
CA LEU A 131 -3.73 -2.95 10.66
C LEU A 131 -2.27 -2.50 10.58
N TRP A 132 -1.75 -2.35 9.36
CA TRP A 132 -0.36 -1.94 9.16
C TRP A 132 -0.11 -0.47 9.48
N THR A 133 -1.08 0.41 9.28
CA THR A 133 -0.99 1.81 9.71
C THR A 133 -0.78 1.89 11.22
N LEU A 134 -1.57 1.13 11.97
CA LEU A 134 -1.42 1.04 13.43
C LEU A 134 -0.07 0.42 13.80
N ALA A 135 0.30 -0.70 13.17
CA ALA A 135 1.57 -1.38 13.46
C ALA A 135 2.78 -0.46 13.24
N PHE A 136 2.86 0.22 12.08
CA PHE A 136 3.95 1.15 11.79
C PHE A 136 3.90 2.42 12.63
N GLY A 137 2.69 2.94 12.91
CA GLY A 137 2.52 4.12 13.76
C GLY A 137 3.01 3.87 15.18
N TYR A 138 2.55 2.80 15.82
CA TYR A 138 3.00 2.43 17.17
C TYR A 138 4.49 2.08 17.19
N ALA A 139 4.97 1.28 16.22
CA ALA A 139 6.39 0.95 16.14
C ALA A 139 7.27 2.20 16.01
N ALA A 140 6.84 3.20 15.23
CA ALA A 140 7.57 4.45 15.08
C ALA A 140 7.55 5.30 16.35
N VAL A 141 6.40 5.41 17.04
CA VAL A 141 6.30 6.14 18.33
C VAL A 141 7.24 5.53 19.36
N PHE A 142 7.09 4.23 19.63
CA PHE A 142 7.94 3.55 20.62
C PHE A 142 9.41 3.51 20.20
N GLY A 143 9.70 3.41 18.90
CA GLY A 143 11.06 3.47 18.37
C GLY A 143 11.72 4.82 18.60
N VAL A 144 10.99 5.91 18.37
CA VAL A 144 11.48 7.28 18.63
C VAL A 144 11.68 7.49 20.13
N ASP A 145 10.70 7.11 20.95
CA ASP A 145 10.81 7.24 22.41
C ASP A 145 12.00 6.46 22.96
N PHE A 146 12.25 5.24 22.46
CA PHE A 146 13.42 4.45 22.83
C PHE A 146 14.73 5.16 22.45
N LEU A 147 14.84 5.70 21.24
CA LEU A 147 16.05 6.39 20.78
C LEU A 147 16.34 7.70 21.52
N LEU A 148 15.30 8.39 22.00
CA LEU A 148 15.45 9.65 22.72
C LEU A 148 15.71 9.47 24.22
N ASN A 149 15.33 8.33 24.79
CA ASN A 149 15.45 8.04 26.22
C ASN A 149 16.46 6.92 26.56
N ALA A 150 17.16 6.36 25.56
CA ALA A 150 18.28 5.43 25.72
C ALA A 150 19.62 6.17 25.75
#